data_AF-A0A5C6C311-F1
#
_entry.id   AF-A0A5C6C311-F1
#
_cell.length_a   1.000
_cell.length_b   1.000
_cell.length_c   1.000
_cell.angle_alpha   90.00
_cell.angle_beta   90.00
_cell.angle_gamma   90.00
#
_symmetry.space_group_name_H-M   'P 1'
#
loop_
_entity.id
_entity.type
_entity.pdbx_description
1 polymer ?
#
loop_
_entity_poly.entity_id
_entity_poly.type
_entity_poly.pdbx_seq_one_letter_code
_entity_poly.pdbx_strand_id
1 'polypeptide(L)'
;MMDSTPPPAPDDAPSDDADDAPNAAPLAGHPTNRSAHSPTPSQSAQERQTLLRLASSGFELATYSLVLGGAGYGLDHWLGNATPYFAIAGILLGFSLGFYRLIVMASKIS
;
A
#
# COMPACT_ATOMS: atom_id res chain seq x y z
N MET A 1 5.54 -50.12 32.25
CA MET A 1 7.01 -50.07 32.20
C MET A 1 7.39 -49.73 30.76
N MET A 2 8.09 -48.61 30.54
CA MET A 2 8.70 -48.28 29.23
C MET A 2 10.02 -49.04 29.09
N ASP A 3 10.36 -49.49 27.87
CA ASP A 3 11.77 -49.64 27.48
C ASP A 3 11.97 -49.50 25.95
N SER A 4 12.45 -48.31 25.56
CA SER A 4 13.65 -47.96 24.79
C SER A 4 14.25 -48.93 23.72
N THR A 5 14.04 -48.59 22.44
CA THR A 5 15.03 -48.33 21.35
C THR A 5 16.11 -49.38 20.88
N PRO A 6 16.62 -49.25 19.61
CA PRO A 6 16.99 -50.30 18.64
C PRO A 6 18.55 -50.46 18.54
N PRO A 7 19.25 -50.89 17.45
CA PRO A 7 18.93 -51.49 16.12
C PRO A 7 19.77 -52.78 15.83
N PRO A 8 19.82 -53.31 14.59
CA PRO A 8 20.93 -52.95 13.69
C PRO A 8 20.59 -52.92 12.18
N ALA A 9 21.24 -52.04 11.42
CA ALA A 9 21.52 -52.21 9.99
C ALA A 9 22.95 -52.73 9.88
N PRO A 10 23.18 -53.79 9.09
CA PRO A 10 24.16 -53.77 7.99
C PRO A 10 23.64 -54.63 6.81
N ASP A 11 24.14 -54.69 5.58
CA ASP A 11 25.31 -54.19 4.86
C ASP A 11 25.05 -54.54 3.37
N ASP A 12 25.75 -53.87 2.46
CA ASP A 12 26.24 -54.40 1.18
C ASP A 12 25.27 -54.96 0.11
N ALA A 13 25.07 -54.18 -0.96
CA ALA A 13 25.74 -54.39 -2.26
C ALA A 13 24.87 -53.96 -3.46
N PRO A 14 25.48 -53.36 -4.50
CA PRO A 14 24.80 -52.89 -5.71
C PRO A 14 24.55 -54.05 -6.68
N SER A 15 23.38 -54.09 -7.30
CA SER A 15 23.15 -54.87 -8.53
C SER A 15 22.88 -53.89 -9.67
N ASP A 16 23.94 -53.64 -10.43
CA ASP A 16 23.90 -53.14 -11.80
C ASP A 16 23.15 -54.18 -12.66
N ASP A 17 21.89 -53.91 -12.97
CA ASP A 17 21.27 -54.44 -14.19
C ASP A 17 21.20 -53.30 -15.19
N ALA A 18 22.30 -53.23 -15.94
CA ALA A 18 22.39 -52.47 -17.17
C ALA A 18 21.45 -53.06 -18.23
N ASP A 19 20.97 -52.15 -19.08
CA ASP A 19 20.64 -52.40 -20.47
C ASP A 19 19.43 -53.30 -20.78
N ASP A 20 18.25 -52.67 -20.87
CA ASP A 20 17.31 -53.05 -21.93
C ASP A 20 16.82 -51.83 -22.73
N ALA A 21 17.59 -51.60 -23.78
CA ALA A 21 17.26 -51.05 -25.07
C ALA A 21 16.94 -49.53 -25.24
N PRO A 22 17.59 -48.89 -26.24
CA PRO A 22 17.45 -47.48 -26.58
C PRO A 22 16.27 -47.27 -27.53
N ASN A 23 15.49 -46.22 -27.33
CA ASN A 23 14.76 -45.63 -28.44
C ASN A 23 14.77 -44.11 -28.37
N ALA A 24 15.23 -43.54 -29.47
CA ALA A 24 15.62 -42.16 -29.65
C ALA A 24 14.40 -41.24 -29.82
N ALA A 25 14.47 -40.02 -29.26
CA ALA A 25 14.23 -38.75 -29.97
C ALA A 25 14.17 -37.55 -28.98
N PRO A 26 14.44 -36.32 -29.46
CA PRO A 26 15.02 -35.25 -28.66
C PRO A 26 14.02 -34.13 -28.28
N LEU A 27 14.51 -33.22 -27.42
CA LEU A 27 14.18 -31.79 -27.44
C LEU A 27 12.79 -31.36 -26.96
N ALA A 28 12.71 -30.84 -25.73
CA ALA A 28 12.00 -29.58 -25.45
C ALA A 28 12.32 -29.15 -24.02
N GLY A 29 13.03 -28.02 -23.89
CA GLY A 29 13.43 -27.47 -22.61
C GLY A 29 12.22 -27.28 -21.68
N HIS A 30 12.44 -27.54 -20.40
CA HIS A 30 11.58 -27.01 -19.35
C HIS A 30 11.52 -25.48 -19.53
N PRO A 31 10.38 -24.87 -19.88
CA PRO A 31 10.21 -23.47 -19.62
C PRO A 31 10.17 -23.36 -18.09
N THR A 32 11.30 -22.98 -17.50
CA THR A 32 11.29 -22.37 -16.19
C THR A 32 10.37 -21.16 -16.33
N ASN A 33 9.13 -21.31 -15.86
CA ASN A 33 8.16 -20.25 -15.72
C ASN A 33 8.70 -19.31 -14.64
N ARG A 34 9.73 -18.56 -15.03
CA ARG A 34 10.26 -17.43 -14.29
C ARG A 34 9.16 -16.39 -14.47
N SER A 35 8.25 -16.36 -13.50
CA SER A 35 7.26 -15.32 -13.30
C SER A 35 8.00 -13.98 -13.31
N ALA A 36 8.23 -13.44 -14.50
CA ALA A 36 8.53 -12.06 -14.72
C ALA A 36 7.25 -11.34 -14.31
N HIS A 37 7.16 -11.03 -13.02
CA HIS A 37 6.19 -10.11 -12.49
C HIS A 37 6.59 -8.72 -12.99
N SER A 38 6.37 -8.50 -14.28
CA SER A 38 6.32 -7.17 -14.87
C SER A 38 5.17 -6.48 -14.14
N PRO A 39 5.41 -5.41 -13.36
CA PRO A 39 4.31 -4.64 -12.82
C PRO A 39 3.46 -4.21 -14.01
N THR A 40 2.23 -4.73 -14.07
CA THR A 40 1.32 -4.41 -15.16
C THR A 40 1.12 -2.90 -15.16
N PRO A 41 1.18 -2.22 -16.32
CA PRO A 41 1.10 -0.75 -16.41
C PRO A 41 -0.18 -0.16 -15.75
N SER A 42 -1.19 -1.00 -15.48
CA SER A 42 -2.38 -0.66 -14.71
C SER A 42 -2.14 -0.44 -13.21
N GLN A 43 -1.23 -1.17 -12.56
CA GLN A 43 -0.97 -1.02 -11.12
C GLN A 43 -0.29 0.33 -10.80
N SER A 44 0.71 0.72 -11.59
CA SER A 44 1.41 2.00 -11.39
C SER A 44 0.51 3.21 -11.68
N ALA A 45 -0.42 3.08 -12.64
CA ALA A 45 -1.41 4.11 -12.91
C ALA A 45 -2.43 4.25 -11.76
N GLN A 46 -2.89 3.14 -11.19
CA GLN A 46 -3.84 3.13 -10.09
C GLN A 46 -3.23 3.64 -8.77
N GLU A 47 -1.98 3.28 -8.49
CA GLU A 47 -1.23 3.81 -7.35
C GLU A 47 -1.05 5.33 -7.47
N ARG A 48 -0.64 5.83 -8.65
CA ARG A 48 -0.57 7.27 -8.93
C ARG A 48 -1.93 7.96 -8.75
N GLN A 49 -3.01 7.38 -9.25
CA GLN A 49 -4.35 7.94 -9.05
C GLN A 49 -4.74 8.01 -7.57
N THR A 50 -4.37 7.00 -6.78
CA THR A 50 -4.62 6.98 -5.34
C THR A 50 -3.81 8.07 -4.63
N LEU A 51 -2.53 8.22 -4.98
CA LEU A 51 -1.67 9.29 -4.46
C LEU A 51 -2.19 10.68 -4.83
N LEU A 52 -2.66 10.88 -6.06
CA LEU A 52 -3.25 12.14 -6.52
C LEU A 52 -4.56 12.46 -5.80
N ARG A 53 -5.42 11.46 -5.55
CA ARG A 53 -6.65 11.61 -4.76
C ARG A 53 -6.34 11.99 -3.30
N LEU A 54 -5.33 11.36 -2.71
CA LEU A 54 -4.89 11.68 -1.36
C LEU A 54 -4.31 13.10 -1.27
N ALA A 55 -3.46 13.47 -2.23
CA ALA A 55 -2.87 14.80 -2.31
C ALA A 55 -3.92 15.90 -2.52
N SER A 56 -4.88 15.69 -3.43
CA SER A 56 -5.98 16.64 -3.66
C SER A 56 -6.88 16.77 -2.43
N SER A 57 -7.20 15.67 -1.76
CA SER A 57 -7.95 15.66 -0.50
C SER A 57 -7.23 16.49 0.59
N GLY A 58 -5.93 16.27 0.78
CA GLY A 58 -5.12 17.04 1.71
C GLY A 58 -5.02 18.51 1.33
N PHE A 59 -4.90 18.81 0.03
CA PHE A 59 -4.86 20.18 -0.49
C PHE A 59 -6.16 20.94 -0.23
N GLU A 60 -7.33 20.30 -0.43
CA GLU A 60 -8.61 20.94 -0.10
C GLU A 60 -8.69 21.31 1.37
N LEU A 61 -8.36 20.37 2.26
CA LEU A 61 -8.35 20.60 3.70
C LEU A 61 -7.39 21.73 4.11
N ALA A 62 -6.17 21.71 3.56
CA ALA A 62 -5.18 22.75 3.80
C ALA A 62 -5.68 24.11 3.31
N THR A 63 -6.30 24.16 2.13
CA THR A 63 -6.81 25.40 1.55
C THR A 63 -7.95 25.98 2.39
N TYR A 64 -8.92 25.18 2.82
CA TYR A 64 -10.01 25.67 3.68
C TYR A 64 -9.49 26.21 5.02
N SER A 65 -8.57 25.48 5.66
CA SER A 65 -7.97 25.88 6.92
C SER A 65 -7.15 27.16 6.77
N LEU A 66 -6.36 27.27 5.70
CA LEU A 66 -5.50 28.41 5.44
C LEU A 66 -6.31 29.66 5.07
N VAL A 67 -7.35 29.52 4.24
CA VAL A 67 -8.20 30.64 3.83
C VAL A 67 -9.00 31.19 5.00
N LEU A 68 -9.70 30.33 5.76
CA LEU A 68 -10.48 30.82 6.91
C LEU A 68 -9.59 31.29 8.06
N GLY A 69 -8.47 30.60 8.33
CA GLY A 69 -7.50 31.01 9.33
C GLY A 69 -6.84 32.34 8.98
N GLY A 70 -6.42 32.51 7.73
CA GLY A 70 -5.85 33.76 7.21
C GLY A 70 -6.87 34.90 7.21
N ALA A 71 -8.11 34.64 6.82
CA ALA A 71 -9.18 35.62 6.90
C ALA A 71 -9.48 36.03 8.35
N GLY A 72 -9.53 35.06 9.27
CA GLY A 72 -9.70 35.32 10.70
C GLY A 72 -8.54 36.13 11.30
N TYR A 73 -7.30 35.84 10.90
CA TYR A 73 -6.12 36.61 11.29
C TYR A 73 -6.15 38.04 10.75
N GLY A 74 -6.54 38.22 9.49
CA GLY A 74 -6.72 39.56 8.91
C GLY A 74 -7.80 40.36 9.65
N LEU A 75 -8.89 39.69 10.06
CA LEU A 75 -9.95 40.30 10.84
C LEU A 75 -9.46 40.70 12.24
N ASP A 76 -8.76 39.80 12.95
CA ASP A 76 -8.17 40.10 14.25
C ASP A 76 -7.21 41.28 14.19
N HIS A 77 -6.39 41.34 13.15
CA HIS A 77 -5.45 42.44 12.93
C HIS A 77 -6.17 43.77 12.66
N TRP A 78 -7.28 43.75 11.91
CA TRP A 78 -8.06 44.94 11.61
C TRP A 78 -8.85 45.46 12.81
N LEU A 79 -9.34 44.55 13.68
CA LEU A 79 -10.03 44.92 14.92
C LEU A 79 -9.07 45.37 16.03
N GLY A 80 -7.75 45.23 15.84
CA GLY A 80 -6.76 45.58 16.86
C GLY A 80 -6.83 44.72 18.12
N ASN A 81 -7.43 43.53 18.01
CA ASN A 81 -7.57 42.62 19.15
C ASN A 81 -6.20 42.06 19.55
N ALA A 82 -5.83 42.23 20.82
CA ALA A 82 -4.59 41.67 21.37
C ALA A 82 -4.58 40.13 21.40
N THR A 83 -5.77 39.52 21.42
CA THR A 83 -5.98 38.08 21.44
C THR A 83 -6.66 37.63 20.14
N PRO A 84 -6.04 36.74 19.35
CA PRO A 84 -6.50 36.39 18.01
C PRO A 84 -7.62 35.34 18.02
N TYR A 85 -8.79 35.73 18.55
CA TYR A 85 -9.93 34.82 18.65
C TYR A 85 -10.52 34.46 17.30
N PHE A 86 -10.57 35.39 16.33
CA PHE A 86 -11.13 35.13 15.01
C PHE A 86 -10.22 34.24 14.17
N ALA A 87 -8.90 34.32 14.32
CA ALA A 87 -7.95 33.43 13.68
C ALA A 87 -8.10 31.99 14.19
N ILE A 88 -8.21 31.82 15.51
CA ILE A 88 -8.41 30.49 16.13
C ILE A 88 -9.75 29.90 15.67
N ALA A 89 -10.83 30.69 15.75
CA ALA A 89 -12.15 30.26 15.29
C ALA A 89 -12.14 29.96 13.79
N GLY A 90 -11.46 30.78 12.99
CA GLY A 90 -11.30 30.61 11.55
C GLY A 90 -10.56 29.32 11.20
N ILE A 91 -9.41 29.05 11.82
CA ILE A 91 -8.69 27.79 11.61
C ILE A 91 -9.55 26.60 12.01
N LEU A 92 -10.20 26.65 13.18
CA LEU A 92 -11.03 25.55 13.66
C LEU A 92 -12.19 25.26 12.69
N LEU A 93 -12.87 26.31 12.24
CA LEU A 93 -14.00 26.21 11.33
C LEU A 93 -13.55 25.76 9.93
N GLY A 94 -12.42 26.27 9.42
CA GLY A 94 -11.82 25.86 8.15
C GLY A 94 -11.37 24.39 8.16
N PHE A 95 -10.79 23.95 9.27
CA PHE A 95 -10.41 22.56 9.48
C PHE A 95 -11.64 21.64 9.52
N SER A 96 -12.66 21.99 10.31
CA SER A 96 -13.92 21.23 10.37
C SER A 96 -14.62 21.15 9.01
N LEU A 97 -14.65 22.25 8.25
CA LEU A 97 -15.25 22.28 6.92
C LEU A 97 -14.47 21.46 5.90
N GLY A 98 -13.13 21.51 5.96
CA GLY A 98 -12.25 20.66 5.16
C GLY A 98 -12.52 19.18 5.41
N PHE A 99 -12.58 18.76 6.68
CA PHE A 99 -12.94 17.39 7.07
C PHE A 99 -14.35 16.99 6.66
N TYR A 100 -15.34 17.86 6.83
CA TYR A 100 -16.71 17.60 6.37
C TYR A 100 -16.74 17.29 4.87
N ARG A 101 -16.01 18.06 4.07
CA ARG A 101 -15.94 17.82 2.61
C ARG A 101 -15.23 16.51 2.28
N LEU A 102 -14.18 16.15 3.02
CA LEU A 102 -13.52 14.84 2.88
C LEU A 102 -14.47 13.69 3.14
N ILE A 103 -15.26 13.77 4.22
CA ILE A 103 -16.25 12.76 4.56
C ILE A 103 -17.29 12.65 3.44
N VAL A 104 -17.81 13.79 2.97
CA VAL A 104 -18.81 13.80 1.87
C VAL A 104 -18.24 13.24 0.56
N MET A 105 -16.99 13.56 0.21
CA MET A 105 -16.35 12.97 -0.97
C MET A 105 -16.11 11.47 -0.81
N ALA A 106 -15.64 11.03 0.36
CA ALA A 106 -15.44 9.62 0.65
C ALA A 106 -16.75 8.83 0.60
N SER A 107 -17.83 9.39 1.14
CA SER A 107 -19.16 8.76 1.12
C SER A 107 -19.76 8.64 -0.28
N LYS A 108 -19.40 9.53 -1.21
CA LYS A 108 -19.86 9.45 -2.61
C LYS A 108 -19.13 8.40 -3.46
N ILE A 109 -18.03 7.87 -2.96
CA ILE A 109 -17.20 6.86 -3.65
C ILE A 109 -17.63 5.43 -3.27
N SER A 110 -18.45 5.26 -2.22
CA SER A 110 -19.05 3.98 -1.81
C SER A 110 -20.38 3.72 -2.49
#